data_AF-A0A964KBV2-F1
#
_entry.id   AF-A0A964KBV2-F1
#
_cell.length_a   1.000
_cell.length_b   1.000
_cell.length_c   1.000
_cell.angle_alpha   90.00
_cell.angle_beta   90.00
_cell.angle_gamma   90.00
#
_symmetry.space_group_name_H-M   'P 1'
#
loop_
_entity.id
_entity.type
_entity.pdbx_description
1 polymer ?
#
loop_
_entity_poly.entity_id
_entity_poly.type
_entity_poly.pdbx_seq_one_letter_code
_entity_poly.pdbx_strand_id
1 'polypeptide(L)'
;MAGTLALVGAGEFLEGMSEIDRHLMERVPDGPARVIILPTAAGLENTTPWIDMGVAHFSRLGAAVDYADVIDKLSADDPANA
;
A
#
# COMPACT_ATOMS: atom_id res chain seq x y z
N MET A 1 -4.68 -18.77 -9.31
CA MET A 1 -5.21 -18.86 -7.93
C MET A 1 -5.53 -17.46 -7.46
N ALA A 2 -6.52 -17.29 -6.58
CA ALA A 2 -6.79 -15.99 -5.97
C ALA A 2 -5.67 -15.61 -4.98
N GLY A 3 -5.39 -14.31 -4.86
CA GLY A 3 -4.43 -13.78 -3.88
C GLY A 3 -4.94 -13.88 -2.44
N THR A 4 -4.11 -13.42 -1.51
CA THR A 4 -4.48 -13.35 -0.08
C THR A 4 -5.14 -12.00 0.21
N LEU A 5 -6.24 -12.00 0.96
CA LEU A 5 -6.97 -10.80 1.37
C LEU A 5 -6.95 -10.67 2.89
N ALA A 6 -6.55 -9.52 3.40
CA ALA A 6 -6.66 -9.15 4.81
C ALA A 6 -7.68 -8.02 4.97
N LEU A 7 -8.54 -8.14 5.98
CA LEU A 7 -9.49 -7.10 6.38
C LEU A 7 -9.02 -6.54 7.72
N VAL A 8 -8.61 -5.27 7.73
CA VAL A 8 -8.01 -4.62 8.90
C VAL A 8 -8.96 -3.54 9.40
N GLY A 9 -9.18 -3.49 10.71
CA GLY A 9 -10.09 -2.51 11.31
C GLY A 9 -9.52 -1.10 11.38
N ALA A 10 -8.22 -0.96 11.71
CA ALA A 10 -7.48 0.30 11.79
C ALA A 10 -5.98 0.03 12.01
N GLY A 11 -5.16 1.07 11.89
CA GLY A 11 -3.76 1.07 12.35
C GLY A 11 -2.76 0.79 11.24
N GLU A 12 -3.16 0.97 9.99
CA GLU A 12 -2.31 0.85 8.81
C GLU A 12 -0.98 1.58 8.99
N PHE A 13 0.09 0.91 8.56
CA PHE A 13 1.47 1.43 8.58
C PHE A 13 2.06 1.70 9.97
N LEU A 14 1.33 1.42 11.06
CA LEU A 14 1.86 1.50 12.42
C LEU A 14 2.63 0.24 12.79
N GLU A 15 3.47 0.34 13.82
CA GLU A 15 4.35 -0.76 14.26
C GLU A 15 3.59 -2.07 14.54
N GLY A 16 2.39 -1.97 15.14
CA GLY A 16 1.53 -3.13 15.42
C GLY A 16 1.09 -3.92 14.19
N MET A 17 1.18 -3.35 12.99
CA MET A 17 0.82 -4.01 11.73
C MET A 17 1.99 -4.76 11.08
N SER A 18 3.22 -4.58 11.58
CA SER A 18 4.43 -5.13 10.97
C SER A 18 4.39 -6.66 10.78
N GLU A 19 3.79 -7.39 11.71
CA GLU A 19 3.71 -8.86 11.64
C GLU A 19 2.75 -9.34 10.56
N ILE A 20 1.55 -8.77 10.49
CA ILE A 20 0.57 -9.15 9.46
C ILE A 20 1.04 -8.70 8.08
N ASP A 21 1.63 -7.51 7.95
CA ASP A 21 2.14 -7.02 6.68
C ASP A 21 3.29 -7.89 6.14
N ARG A 22 4.22 -8.31 7.02
CA ARG A 22 5.26 -9.29 6.64
C ARG A 22 4.65 -10.62 6.21
N HIS A 23 3.65 -11.12 6.94
CA HIS A 23 2.96 -12.35 6.56
C HIS A 23 2.30 -12.25 5.17
N LEU A 24 1.73 -11.11 4.83
CA LEU A 24 1.16 -10.88 3.49
C LEU A 24 2.27 -10.81 2.42
N MET A 25 3.37 -10.12 2.71
CA MET A 25 4.53 -10.02 1.81
C MET A 25 5.14 -11.39 1.50
N GLU A 26 5.28 -12.28 2.49
CA GLU A 26 5.81 -13.64 2.31
C GLU A 26 4.95 -14.52 1.39
N ARG A 27 3.69 -14.14 1.17
CA ARG A 27 2.75 -14.87 0.29
C ARG A 27 2.78 -14.38 -1.14
N VAL A 28 3.51 -13.29 -1.43
CA VAL A 28 3.76 -12.82 -2.79
C VAL A 28 4.85 -13.71 -3.41
N PRO A 29 4.58 -14.37 -4.55
CA PRO A 29 5.59 -15.19 -5.21
C PRO A 29 6.69 -14.31 -5.84
N ASP A 30 7.87 -14.89 -6.01
CA ASP A 30 8.96 -14.38 -6.87
C ASP A 30 9.61 -13.04 -6.45
N GLY A 31 10.47 -13.09 -5.42
CA GLY A 31 11.37 -11.99 -5.05
C GLY A 31 10.82 -11.10 -3.92
N PRO A 32 11.44 -9.94 -3.66
CA PRO A 32 10.94 -9.02 -2.64
C PRO A 32 9.54 -8.55 -3.03
N ALA A 33 8.62 -8.57 -2.07
CA ALA A 33 7.24 -8.15 -2.32
C ALA A 33 7.21 -6.71 -2.86
N ARG A 34 6.48 -6.50 -3.95
CA ARG A 34 6.18 -5.17 -4.47
C ARG A 34 4.87 -4.68 -3.86
N VAL A 35 4.90 -3.53 -3.20
CA VAL A 35 3.74 -2.95 -2.50
C VAL A 35 3.37 -1.63 -3.16
N ILE A 36 2.08 -1.45 -3.44
CA ILE A 36 1.51 -0.20 -3.96
C ILE A 36 0.55 0.36 -2.92
N ILE A 37 0.76 1.61 -2.52
CA ILE A 37 -0.15 2.35 -1.63
C ILE A 37 -1.19 3.06 -2.48
N LEU A 38 -2.47 2.87 -2.14
CA LEU A 38 -3.60 3.47 -2.83
C LEU A 38 -4.36 4.38 -1.86
N PRO A 39 -4.14 5.71 -1.88
CA PRO A 39 -4.67 6.63 -0.88
C PRO A 39 -6.07 7.14 -1.22
N THR A 40 -6.79 6.51 -2.16
CA THR A 40 -8.07 6.99 -2.71
C THR A 40 -9.11 7.31 -1.65
N ALA A 41 -9.13 6.58 -0.52
CA ALA A 41 -10.04 6.85 0.59
C ALA A 41 -9.86 8.24 1.21
N ALA A 42 -8.63 8.77 1.16
CA ALA A 42 -8.28 10.12 1.62
C ALA A 42 -8.24 11.14 0.46
N GLY A 43 -8.79 10.84 -0.72
CA GLY A 43 -8.65 11.66 -1.92
C GLY A 43 -9.32 13.05 -1.86
N LEU A 44 -10.20 13.29 -0.88
CA LEU A 44 -10.76 14.61 -0.59
C LEU A 44 -9.95 15.40 0.45
N GLU A 45 -8.89 14.79 0.98
CA GLU A 45 -7.97 15.33 1.99
C GLU A 45 -6.54 15.40 1.41
N ASN A 46 -5.56 15.72 2.26
CA ASN A 46 -4.16 15.62 1.87
C ASN A 46 -3.68 14.16 1.97
N THR A 47 -3.31 13.56 0.84
CA THR A 47 -2.86 12.17 0.74
C THR A 47 -1.38 11.97 1.08
N THR A 48 -0.55 13.02 0.98
CA THR A 48 0.91 12.93 1.19
C THR A 48 1.30 12.25 2.50
N PRO A 49 0.70 12.56 3.67
CA PRO A 49 1.07 11.90 4.93
C PRO A 49 0.83 10.38 4.90
N TRP A 50 -0.24 9.93 4.25
CA TRP A 50 -0.58 8.51 4.14
C TRP A 50 0.38 7.76 3.23
N ILE A 51 0.73 8.38 2.10
CA ILE A 51 1.74 7.86 1.17
C ILE A 51 3.08 7.73 1.89
N ASP A 52 3.55 8.80 2.55
CA ASP A 52 4.84 8.83 3.25
C ASP A 52 4.89 7.77 4.37
N MET A 53 3.82 7.64 5.15
CA MET A 53 3.72 6.63 6.20
C MET A 53 3.80 5.20 5.64
N GLY A 54 3.04 4.90 4.59
CA GLY A 54 3.05 3.59 3.95
C GLY A 54 4.40 3.27 3.31
N VAL A 55 5.01 4.23 2.59
CA VAL A 55 6.31 4.05 1.94
C VAL A 55 7.36 3.77 2.99
N ALA A 56 7.40 4.56 4.06
CA ALA A 56 8.35 4.37 5.14
C ALA A 56 8.16 3.01 5.83
N HIS A 57 6.92 2.58 6.07
CA HIS A 57 6.62 1.30 6.70
C HIS A 57 7.08 0.10 5.89
N PHE A 58 6.61 -0.02 4.65
CA PHE A 58 6.95 -1.19 3.82
C PHE A 58 8.42 -1.20 3.37
N SER A 59 9.04 -0.02 3.24
CA SER A 59 10.49 0.06 3.00
C SER A 59 11.29 -0.51 4.16
N ARG A 60 10.90 -0.25 5.42
CA ARG A 60 11.52 -0.86 6.61
C ARG A 60 11.33 -2.38 6.65
N LEU A 61 10.26 -2.90 6.06
CA LEU A 61 10.00 -4.34 5.95
C LEU A 61 10.74 -5.00 4.77
N GLY A 62 11.45 -4.23 3.93
CA GLY A 62 12.25 -4.74 2.81
C GLY A 62 11.46 -4.94 1.51
N ALA A 63 10.26 -4.35 1.39
CA ALA A 63 9.50 -4.35 0.15
C ALA A 63 10.09 -3.35 -0.87
N ALA A 64 9.82 -3.60 -2.16
CA ALA A 64 9.89 -2.56 -3.18
C ALA A 64 8.56 -1.79 -3.17
N VAL A 65 8.59 -0.52 -2.77
CA VAL A 65 7.36 0.24 -2.50
C VAL A 65 7.18 1.37 -3.49
N ASP A 66 5.95 1.55 -3.94
CA ASP A 66 5.50 2.68 -4.73
C ASP A 66 4.09 3.11 -4.29
N TYR A 67 3.54 4.16 -4.89
CA TYR A 67 2.15 4.58 -4.68
C TYR A 67 1.48 4.86 -6.03
N ALA A 68 0.17 4.68 -6.07
CA ALA A 68 -0.65 5.12 -7.18
C ALA A 68 -1.43 6.35 -6.72
N ASP A 69 -1.19 7.50 -7.35
CA ASP A 69 -1.85 8.77 -6.99
C ASP A 69 -3.26 8.83 -7.59
N VAL A 70 -4.10 7.92 -7.14
CA VAL A 70 -5.51 7.79 -7.54
C VAL A 70 -6.37 8.33 -6.42
N ILE A 71 -6.91 9.52 -6.62
CA ILE A 71 -7.72 10.25 -5.62
C ILE A 71 -9.17 10.42 -6.06
N ASP A 72 -9.46 10.22 -7.34
CA ASP A 72 -10.77 10.31 -7.94
C ASP A 72 -10.87 9.45 -9.21
N LYS A 73 -11.99 9.55 -9.92
CA LYS A 73 -12.22 8.78 -11.14
C LYS A 73 -11.28 9.19 -12.27
N LEU A 74 -10.94 10.48 -12.37
CA LEU A 74 -10.10 10.98 -13.46
C LEU A 74 -8.65 10.49 -13.32
N SER A 75 -8.10 10.57 -12.11
CA SER A 75 -6.76 10.08 -11.78
C SER A 75 -6.65 8.55 -11.87
N ALA A 76 -7.75 7.81 -11.70
CA ALA A 76 -7.79 6.36 -11.90
C ALA A 76 -7.59 5.94 -13.38
N ASP A 77 -7.98 6.81 -14.31
CA ASP A 77 -7.83 6.59 -15.75
C ASP A 77 -6.54 7.24 -16.31
N ASP A 78 -5.70 7.85 -15.46
CA ASP A 78 -4.43 8.45 -15.87
C ASP A 78 -3.41 7.36 -16.25
N PRO A 79 -2.85 7.37 -17.47
CA PRO A 79 -1.80 6.42 -17.88
C PRO A 79 -0.56 6.42 -16.97
N ALA A 80 -0.31 7.47 -16.18
CA ALA A 80 0.74 7.49 -15.18
C ALA A 80 0.51 6.50 -14.03
N ASN A 81 -0.75 6.07 -13.81
CA ASN A 81 -1.16 5.10 -12.79
C ASN A 81 -1.47 3.69 -13.36
N ALA A 82 -1.21 3.45 -14.67
CA ALA A 82 -1.55 2.21 -15.39
C ALA A 82 -0.49 1.10 -15.29
#